data_AF-A0A812FWP2-F1
#
_entry.id   AF-A0A812FWP2-F1
#
_cell.length_a   1.000
_cell.length_b   1.000
_cell.length_c   1.000
_cell.angle_alpha   90.00
_cell.angle_beta   90.00
_cell.angle_gamma   90.00
#
_symmetry.space_group_name_H-M   'P 1'
#
loop_
_entity.id
_entity.type
_entity.pdbx_description
1 polymer ?
#
loop_
_entity_poly.entity_id
_entity_poly.type
_entity_poly.pdbx_seq_one_letter_code
_entity_poly.pdbx_strand_id
1 'polypeptide(L)'
;MVPQTHLGKAIASLTMLLGYSILAVPTGIITAELSNEMNAHKQLVKCPNCNRSGHDSDAMHCKHCGSELADPDNRVVSADEEE
;
A
#
# COMPACT_ATOMS: atom_id res chain seq x y z
N MET A 1 4.43 -29.94 20.33
CA MET A 1 3.35 -30.50 21.17
C MET A 1 2.01 -30.11 20.57
N VAL A 2 1.07 -31.04 20.41
CA VAL A 2 -0.27 -30.77 19.85
C VAL A 2 -1.31 -31.49 20.71
N PRO A 3 -2.45 -30.85 21.04
CA PRO A 3 -3.49 -31.49 21.84
C PRO A 3 -4.00 -32.75 21.16
N GLN A 4 -4.08 -33.84 21.92
CA GLN A 4 -4.51 -35.15 21.41
C GLN A 4 -6.04 -35.32 21.46
N THR A 5 -6.72 -34.60 22.35
CA THR A 5 -8.18 -34.68 22.52
C THR A 5 -8.92 -33.89 21.45
N HIS A 6 -10.11 -34.37 21.04
CA HIS A 6 -10.95 -33.66 20.07
C HIS A 6 -11.29 -32.23 20.51
N LEU A 7 -11.62 -32.05 21.80
CA LEU A 7 -11.90 -30.74 22.36
C LEU A 7 -10.65 -29.83 22.33
N GLY A 8 -9.47 -30.37 22.68
CA GLY A 8 -8.23 -29.61 22.67
C GLY A 8 -7.81 -29.19 21.26
N LYS A 9 -8.02 -30.06 20.25
CA LYS A 9 -7.78 -29.74 18.84
C LYS A 9 -8.68 -28.61 18.35
N ALA A 10 -9.97 -28.62 18.73
CA ALA A 10 -10.91 -27.57 18.38
C ALA A 10 -10.51 -26.20 18.95
N ILE A 11 -10.16 -26.16 20.24
CA ILE A 11 -9.72 -24.91 20.89
C ILE A 11 -8.40 -24.42 20.28
N ALA A 12 -7.45 -25.32 20.01
CA ALA A 12 -6.18 -24.94 19.40
C ALA A 12 -6.34 -24.37 17.99
N SER A 13 -7.23 -24.94 17.16
CA SER A 13 -7.50 -24.35 15.84
C SER A 13 -8.15 -22.97 15.95
N LEU A 14 -9.04 -22.76 16.93
CA LEU A 14 -9.70 -21.47 17.12
C LEU A 14 -8.71 -20.40 17.56
N THR A 15 -7.82 -20.70 18.51
CA THR A 15 -6.82 -19.74 18.97
C THR A 15 -5.78 -19.41 17.90
N MET A 16 -5.41 -20.37 17.04
CA MET A 16 -4.55 -20.09 15.88
C MET A 16 -5.20 -19.12 14.90
N LEU A 17 -6.49 -19.31 14.57
CA LEU A 17 -7.21 -18.40 13.68
C LEU A 17 -7.33 -17.00 14.29
N LEU A 18 -7.65 -16.90 15.57
CA LEU A 18 -7.72 -15.63 16.28
C LEU A 18 -6.36 -14.94 16.33
N GLY A 19 -5.28 -15.68 16.63
CA GLY A 19 -3.93 -15.14 16.66
C GLY A 19 -3.51 -14.55 15.31
N TYR A 20 -3.75 -15.27 14.22
CA TYR A 20 -3.44 -14.76 12.88
C TYR A 20 -4.29 -13.54 12.52
N SER A 21 -5.59 -13.56 12.88
CA SER A 21 -6.50 -12.43 12.66
C SER A 21 -6.01 -11.17 13.38
N ILE A 22 -5.57 -11.29 14.63
CA ILE A 22 -5.06 -10.17 15.42
C ILE A 22 -3.78 -9.58 14.80
N LEU A 23 -2.92 -10.39 14.19
CA LEU A 23 -1.71 -9.90 13.51
C LEU A 23 -2.03 -9.22 12.16
N ALA A 24 -3.01 -9.74 11.42
CA ALA A 24 -3.39 -9.23 10.11
C ALA A 24 -4.14 -7.90 10.15
N VAL A 25 -4.91 -7.63 11.21
CA VAL A 25 -5.70 -6.39 11.34
C VAL A 25 -4.83 -5.11 11.41
N PRO A 26 -3.83 -4.97 12.30
CA PRO A 26 -3.05 -3.73 12.40
C PRO A 26 -2.19 -3.49 11.14
N THR A 27 -1.62 -4.55 10.56
CA THR A 27 -0.91 -4.46 9.28
C THR A 27 -1.85 -4.02 8.15
N GLY A 28 -3.09 -4.53 8.13
CA GLY A 28 -4.12 -4.11 7.19
C GLY A 28 -4.51 -2.64 7.31
N ILE A 29 -4.64 -2.11 8.53
CA ILE A 29 -4.97 -0.69 8.78
C ILE A 29 -3.84 0.21 8.26
N ILE A 30 -2.60 -0.06 8.67
CA ILE A 30 -1.44 0.75 8.26
C ILE A 30 -1.24 0.68 6.74
N THR A 31 -1.41 -0.50 6.14
CA THR A 31 -1.32 -0.64 4.68
C THR A 31 -2.40 0.16 3.96
N ALA A 32 -3.62 0.25 4.50
CA ALA A 32 -4.69 1.04 3.91
C ALA A 32 -4.40 2.54 3.97
N GLU A 33 -3.85 3.02 5.08
CA GLU A 33 -3.43 4.43 5.23
C GLU A 33 -2.29 4.78 4.27
N LEU A 34 -1.23 3.95 4.21
CA LEU A 34 -0.13 4.12 3.26
C LEU A 34 -0.62 4.11 1.81
N SER A 35 -1.50 3.16 1.45
CA SER A 35 -2.08 3.11 0.10
C SER A 35 -2.89 4.37 -0.23
N ASN A 36 -3.61 4.92 0.74
CA ASN A 36 -4.36 6.16 0.56
C ASN A 36 -3.41 7.36 0.33
N GLU A 37 -2.33 7.44 1.09
CA GLU A 37 -1.29 8.48 0.91
C GLU A 37 -0.56 8.33 -0.43
N MET A 38 -0.15 7.13 -0.81
CA MET A 38 0.42 6.84 -2.13
C MET A 38 -0.53 7.26 -3.26
N ASN A 39 -1.83 7.00 -3.11
CA ASN A 39 -2.82 7.43 -4.10
C ASN A 39 -2.97 8.96 -4.13
N ALA A 40 -2.89 9.65 -2.99
CA ALA A 40 -2.87 11.10 -2.94
C ALA A 40 -1.67 11.68 -3.70
N HIS A 41 -0.47 11.10 -3.54
CA HIS A 41 0.72 11.45 -4.32
C HIS A 41 0.50 11.29 -5.83
N LYS A 42 -0.16 10.22 -6.28
CA LYS A 42 -0.48 10.04 -7.71
C LYS A 42 -1.40 11.14 -8.25
N GLN A 43 -2.35 11.62 -7.45
CA GLN A 43 -3.26 12.70 -7.88
C GLN A 43 -2.55 14.05 -8.05
N LEU A 44 -1.42 14.27 -7.38
CA LEU A 44 -0.62 15.50 -7.46
C LEU A 44 0.17 15.59 -8.78
N VAL A 45 0.53 14.46 -9.39
CA VAL A 45 1.28 14.44 -10.66
C VAL A 45 0.34 14.73 -11.83
N LYS A 46 0.47 15.93 -12.40
CA LYS A 46 -0.30 16.41 -13.57
C LYS A 46 0.55 16.43 -14.83
N CYS A 47 -0.02 15.98 -15.94
CA CYS A 47 0.59 16.11 -17.25
C CYS A 47 0.50 17.57 -17.75
N PRO A 48 1.60 18.21 -18.14
CA PRO A 48 1.60 19.59 -18.65
C PRO A 48 0.95 19.71 -20.04
N ASN A 49 0.84 18.62 -20.79
CA ASN A 49 0.31 18.62 -22.15
C ASN A 49 -1.21 18.44 -22.18
N CYS A 50 -1.74 17.40 -21.53
CA CYS A 50 -3.17 17.07 -21.57
C CYS A 50 -3.92 17.34 -20.25
N ASN A 51 -3.23 17.88 -19.25
CA ASN A 51 -3.77 18.28 -17.93
C ASN A 51 -4.46 17.15 -17.14
N ARG A 52 -4.17 15.88 -17.46
CA ARG A 52 -4.66 14.72 -16.71
C ARG A 52 -3.77 14.49 -15.48
N SER A 53 -4.38 14.11 -14.37
CA SER A 53 -3.72 13.71 -13.12
C SER A 53 -3.79 12.20 -12.89
N GLY A 54 -3.17 11.71 -11.80
CA GLY A 54 -3.20 10.31 -11.43
C GLY A 54 -2.05 9.51 -12.04
N HIS A 55 -0.93 10.15 -12.34
CA HIS A 55 0.28 9.48 -12.79
C HIS A 55 1.05 8.89 -11.61
N ASP A 56 1.73 7.77 -11.81
CA ASP A 56 2.66 7.25 -10.82
C ASP A 56 3.81 8.25 -10.59
N SER A 57 4.38 8.28 -9.40
CA SER A 57 5.45 9.22 -9.02
C SER A 57 6.72 9.04 -9.86
N ASP A 58 6.97 7.81 -10.31
CA ASP A 58 8.08 7.37 -11.17
C ASP A 58 7.73 7.42 -12.68
N ALA A 59 6.56 7.92 -13.06
CA ALA A 59 6.15 7.94 -14.46
C ALA A 59 6.91 8.99 -15.30
N MET A 60 7.70 8.50 -16.26
CA MET A 60 8.40 9.34 -17.25
C MET A 60 7.48 9.83 -18.39
N HIS A 61 6.37 9.14 -18.65
CA HIS A 61 5.47 9.45 -19.77
C HIS A 61 4.00 9.41 -19.37
N CYS A 62 3.17 10.21 -20.05
CA CYS A 62 1.77 10.33 -19.73
C CYS A 62 0.99 9.11 -20.23
N LYS A 63 0.32 8.38 -19.32
CA LYS A 63 -0.57 7.25 -19.65
C LYS A 63 -1.76 7.58 -20.57
N HIS A 64 -2.04 8.87 -20.79
CA HIS A 64 -3.18 9.33 -21.57
C HIS A 64 -2.81 9.89 -22.94
N CYS A 65 -1.75 10.73 -23.02
CA CYS A 65 -1.35 11.36 -24.28
C CYS A 65 0.07 10.97 -24.75
N GLY A 66 0.84 10.24 -23.95
CA GLY A 66 2.19 9.81 -24.29
C GLY A 66 3.28 10.88 -24.18
N SER A 67 2.95 12.12 -23.78
CA SER A 67 3.95 13.17 -23.62
C SER A 67 4.92 12.85 -22.48
N GLU A 68 6.17 13.29 -22.60
CA GLU A 68 7.12 13.26 -21.50
C GLU A 68 6.59 14.06 -20.31
N LEU A 69 6.79 13.49 -19.13
CA LEU A 69 6.55 14.11 -17.84
C LEU A 69 7.89 14.67 -17.34
N ALA A 70 7.85 15.76 -16.57
CA ALA A 70 9.01 16.23 -15.78
C ALA A 70 9.70 15.09 -15.01
N ASP A 71 10.98 15.29 -14.69
CA ASP A 71 11.78 14.27 -14.02
C ASP A 71 11.16 13.82 -12.67
N PRO A 72 11.09 12.51 -12.37
CA PRO A 72 10.51 11.99 -11.14
C PRO A 72 11.28 12.43 -9.89
N ASP A 73 12.61 12.54 -9.94
CA ASP A 73 13.42 12.95 -8.77
C ASP A 73 13.08 14.37 -8.33
N ASN A 74 12.59 15.19 -9.26
CA ASN A 74 12.21 16.57 -8.99
C ASN A 74 10.76 16.73 -8.46
N ARG A 75 10.06 15.62 -8.19
CA ARG A 75 8.63 15.58 -7.78
C ARG A 75 8.37 14.86 -6.48
N VAL A 76 9.27 13.99 -6.04
CA VAL A 76 9.08 13.17 -4.84
C VAL A 76 9.76 13.85 -3.66
N VAL A 77 8.99 14.13 -2.60
CA VAL A 77 9.56 14.27 -1.25
C VAL A 77 9.77 12.84 -0.74
N SER A 78 11.02 12.41 -0.62
CA SER A 78 11.41 11.07 -0.17
C SER A 78 10.91 10.84 1.26
N ALA A 79 9.97 9.90 1.41
CA ALA A 79 9.39 9.51 2.69
C ALA A 79 10.24 8.43 3.41
N ASP A 80 11.56 8.47 3.26
CA ASP A 80 12.49 7.49 3.84
C ASP A 80 13.14 7.98 5.16
N GLU A 81 12.37 8.70 5.99
CA GLU A 81 12.83 9.14 7.32
C GLU A 81 11.77 8.80 8.39
N GLU A 82 11.59 7.52 8.71
CA GLU A 82 11.06 7.10 10.01
C GLU A 82 11.64 5.73 10.39
N GLU A 83 12.63 5.79 11.28
CA GLU A 83 13.37 4.69 11.93
C GLU A 83 12.53 3.92 12.96
#